data_AF-A0A9D9IH53-F1
#
_entry.id   AF-A0A9D9IH53-F1
#
_cell.length_a   1.000
_cell.length_b   1.000
_cell.length_c   1.000
_cell.angle_alpha   90.00
_cell.angle_beta   90.00
_cell.angle_gamma   90.00
#
_symmetry.space_group_name_H-M   'P 1'
#
loop_
_entity.id
_entity.type
_entity.pdbx_description
1 polymer ?
#
loop_
_entity_poly.entity_id
_entity_poly.type
_entity_poly.pdbx_seq_one_letter_code
_entity_poly.pdbx_strand_id
1 'polypeptide(L)' 'RKFDIKNDVFKVERNPADDEKLVLTINKQPIGEWFKEQYDKLRQSLRQPIQPKRSQGMKL' A
#
# COMPACT_ATOMS: atom_id res chain seq x y z
N ARG A 1 11.64 -2.07 9.24
CA ARG A 1 10.33 -2.48 8.67
C ARG A 1 10.61 -2.94 7.24
N LYS A 2 10.43 -4.22 6.92
CA LYS A 2 10.69 -4.77 5.57
C LYS A 2 9.39 -4.70 4.78
N PHE A 3 9.38 -4.01 3.65
CA PHE A 3 8.25 -4.06 2.72
C PHE A 3 8.41 -5.37 1.94
N ASP A 4 7.61 -6.37 2.30
CA ASP A 4 7.64 -7.69 1.70
C ASP A 4 6.80 -7.64 0.41
N ILE A 5 7.46 -7.42 -0.73
CA ILE A 5 6.80 -7.33 -2.04
C ILE A 5 6.98 -8.68 -2.74
N LYS A 6 6.23 -9.70 -2.29
CA LYS A 6 6.48 -11.10 -2.67
C LYS A 6 5.76 -11.61 -3.92
N ASN A 7 4.81 -10.86 -4.49
CA ASN A 7 4.04 -11.35 -5.64
C ASN A 7 3.87 -10.34 -6.79
N ASP A 8 4.35 -9.12 -6.62
CA ASP A 8 4.16 -8.03 -7.57
C ASP A 8 5.42 -7.82 -8.42
N VAL A 9 5.33 -8.07 -9.72
CA VAL A 9 6.44 -7.79 -10.65
C VAL A 9 6.35 -6.33 -11.08
N PHE A 10 7.31 -5.52 -10.63
CA PHE A 10 7.47 -4.16 -11.10
C PHE A 10 8.04 -4.17 -12.52
N LYS A 11 7.35 -3.49 -13.44
CA LYS A 11 7.87 -3.21 -14.77
C LYS A 11 7.88 -1.71 -15.00
N VAL A 12 8.93 -1.26 -15.66
CA VAL A 12 9.05 0.09 -16.16
C VAL A 12 8.95 0.01 -17.67
N GLU A 13 7.88 0.57 -18.21
CA GLU A 13 7.61 0.59 -19.64
C GLU A 13 7.71 2.04 -20.12
N ARG A 14 8.22 2.26 -21.34
CA ARG A 14 8.18 3.59 -21.96
C ARG A 14 6.75 3.89 -22.40
N ASN A 15 6.31 5.12 -22.20
CA ASN A 15 4.98 5.54 -22.63
C ASN A 15 4.94 5.53 -24.18
N PRO A 16 4.00 4.81 -24.81
CA PRO A 16 3.91 4.75 -26.27
C PRO A 16 3.60 6.11 -26.92
N ALA A 17 3.08 7.08 -26.15
CA ALA A 17 2.83 8.44 -26.64
C ALA A 17 4.02 9.41 -26.44
N ASP A 18 5.01 9.03 -25.63
CA ASP A 18 6.04 9.97 -25.17
C ASP A 18 7.24 9.14 -24.67
N ASP A 19 8.24 8.89 -25.54
CA ASP A 19 9.40 8.03 -25.22
C ASP A 19 10.25 8.54 -24.05
N GLU A 20 10.13 9.82 -23.69
CA GLU A 20 10.78 10.41 -22.51
C GLU A 20 10.04 10.10 -21.20
N LYS A 21 8.77 9.69 -21.26
CA LYS A 21 7.97 9.36 -20.08
C LYS A 21 8.02 7.86 -19.80
N LEU A 22 8.29 7.53 -18.54
CA LEU A 22 8.29 6.17 -18.04
C LEU A 22 7.01 5.91 -17.24
N VAL A 23 6.33 4.81 -17.56
CA VAL A 23 5.18 4.31 -16.83
C VAL A 23 5.62 3.13 -15.99
N LEU A 24 5.46 3.24 -14.67
CA LEU A 24 5.60 2.09 -13.79
C LEU A 24 4.27 1.31 -13.80
N THR A 25 4.36 0.02 -14.09
CA THR A 25 3.25 -0.92 -13.98
C THR A 25 3.60 -2.01 -12.97
N ILE A 26 2.61 -2.44 -12.19
CA ILE A 26 2.70 -3.58 -11.28
C ILE A 26 1.59 -4.54 -11.68
N ASN A 27 1.93 -5.80 -11.97
CA ASN A 27 0.96 -6.79 -12.47
C ASN A 27 0.13 -6.29 -13.67
N LYS A 28 0.73 -5.48 -14.56
CA LYS A 28 0.06 -4.84 -15.71
C LYS A 28 -0.99 -3.77 -15.35
N GLN A 29 -1.08 -3.36 -14.09
CA GLN A 29 -1.86 -2.22 -13.62
C GLN A 29 -0.94 -1.00 -13.41
N PRO A 30 -1.38 0.23 -13.70
CA PRO A 30 -0.59 1.43 -13.41
C PRO A 30 -0.24 1.53 -11.92
N ILE A 31 0.99 1.92 -11.63
CA ILE A 31 1.52 2.08 -10.26
C ILE A 31 0.68 2.98 -9.37
N GLY A 32 0.05 4.01 -9.95
CA GLY A 32 -0.77 4.96 -9.19
C GLY A 32 -1.94 4.27 -8.48
N GLU A 33 -2.61 3.36 -9.17
CA GLU A 33 -3.74 2.60 -8.61
C GLU A 33 -3.26 1.59 -7.57
N TRP A 34 -2.19 0.84 -7.87
CA TRP A 34 -1.61 -0.09 -6.89
C TRP A 34 -1.12 0.62 -5.63
N PHE A 35 -0.49 1.79 -5.78
CA PHE A 35 0.02 2.58 -4.66
C PHE A 35 -1.12 3.08 -3.77
N LYS A 36 -2.26 3.45 -4.36
CA LYS A 36 -3.45 3.84 -3.62
C LYS A 36 -3.98 2.71 -2.74
N GLU A 37 -4.02 1.49 -3.24
CA GLU A 37 -4.44 0.31 -2.47
C GLU A 37 -3.48 -0.02 -1.32
N GLN A 38 -2.16 0.02 -1.58
CA GLN A 38 -1.17 -0.20 -0.52
C GLN A 38 -1.16 0.92 0.52
N TYR A 39 -1.33 2.18 0.09
CA TYR A 39 -1.43 3.33 0.97
C TYR A 39 -2.68 3.28 1.84
N ASP A 40 -3.82 2.82 1.30
CA ASP A 40 -5.04 2.65 2.07
C ASP A 40 -4.89 1.57 3.15
N LYS A 41 -4.31 0.41 2.80
CA LYS A 41 -3.96 -0.64 3.78
C LYS A 41 -3.01 -0.12 4.86
N LEU A 42 -2.02 0.68 4.49
CA LEU A 42 -1.08 1.28 5.42
C LEU A 42 -1.77 2.30 6.33
N ARG A 43 -2.69 3.11 5.78
CA ARG A 43 -3.49 4.07 6.54
C ARG A 43 -4.49 3.39 7.47
N GLN A 44 -5.10 2.28 7.06
CA GLN A 44 -5.92 1.43 7.94
C GLN A 44 -5.08 0.80 9.05
N SER A 45 -3.87 0.33 8.75
CA SER A 45 -2.96 -0.22 9.78
C SER A 45 -2.49 0.84 10.79
N LEU A 46 -2.29 2.09 10.33
CA LEU A 46 -1.94 3.23 11.20
C LEU A 46 -3.14 3.75 11.99
N ARG A 47 -4.34 3.73 11.40
CA ARG A 47 -5.61 3.86 12.13
C ARG A 47 -5.85 2.58 12.90
N GLN A 48 -5.07 2.35 13.96
CA GLN A 48 -5.54 1.45 14.99
C GLN A 48 -6.95 1.89 15.38
N PRO A 49 -7.97 1.01 15.36
CA PRO A 49 -9.14 1.28 16.16
C PRO A 49 -8.59 1.41 17.57
N ILE A 50 -8.61 2.64 18.10
CA ILE A 50 -8.51 2.88 19.52
C ILE A 50 -9.77 2.23 20.08
N GLN A 51 -9.80 0.90 20.15
CA GLN A 51 -10.71 0.23 21.05
C GLN A 51 -10.26 0.77 22.40
N PRO A 52 -11.11 1.52 23.13
CA PRO A 52 -10.80 1.81 24.51
C PRO A 52 -10.62 0.42 25.12
N LYS A 53 -9.37 0.12 25.53
CA LYS A 53 -9.02 -1.10 26.23
C LYS A 53 -9.98 -1.13 27.41
N ARG A 54 -11.08 -1.87 27.29
CA ARG A 54 -12.12 -1.93 28.31
C ARG A 54 -11.37 -2.40 29.53
N SER A 55 -11.18 -1.48 30.47
CA SER A 55 -10.56 -1.76 31.75
C SER A 55 -11.43 -2.83 32.40
N GLN A 56 -11.02 -4.08 32.22
CA GLN A 56 -11.65 -5.21 32.85
C GLN A 56 -11.21 -5.15 34.31
N GLY A 57 -11.97 -4.36 35.09
CA GLY A 57 -12.00 -4.29 36.55
C GLY A 57 -10.65 -4.43 37.26
N MET A 58 -10.10 -3.31 37.75
CA MET A 58 -9.28 -3.36 38.97
C MET A 58 -10.19 -3.85 40.10
N LYS A 59 -10.07 -5.12 40.47
CA LYS A 59 -10.58 -5.61 41.75
C LYS A 59 -9.61 -5.11 42.82
N LEU A 60 -10.07 -4.17 43.63
CA LEU A 60 -9.55 -3.90 44.97
C LEU A 60 -10.27 -4.81 45.96
#